data_AF-A0A517WVW0-F1
#
_entry.id   AF-A0A517WVW0-F1
#
_cell.length_a   1.000
_cell.length_b   1.000
_cell.length_c   1.000
_cell.angle_alpha   90.00
_cell.angle_beta   90.00
_cell.angle_gamma   90.00
#
_symmetry.space_group_name_H-M   'P 1'
#
loop_
_entity.id
_entity.type
_entity.pdbx_description
1 polymer ?
#
loop_
_entity_poly.entity_id
_entity_poly.type
_entity_poly.pdbx_seq_one_letter_code
_entity_poly.pdbx_strand_id
1 'polypeptide(L)'
;MNELIEILVWPVTVIIVVVILRQPLGKLVQTTKKLKYKDLEVSFRESIQKIQAEAQEVSLSAPPPERKLESIEIDLYELASISPTAAVVEAWKSIETAAKTLIHAKGHRLNYDVPTPYKLIQDTLDQQNLMDERHCKIFNDLRQLRNKIVHAEGYTFTEDQAKQYLDLSIRLRNYLNDLSDNVETSD
;
A
#
# COMPACT_ATOMS: atom_id res chain seq x y z
N MET A 1 -47.39 -48.07 -2.86
CA MET A 1 -47.44 -46.70 -2.28
C MET A 1 -46.25 -46.42 -1.36
N ASN A 2 -45.71 -47.42 -0.65
CA ASN A 2 -44.58 -47.24 0.27
C ASN A 2 -43.20 -47.06 -0.42
N GLU A 3 -42.93 -47.69 -1.57
CA GLU A 3 -41.60 -47.60 -2.23
C GLU A 3 -41.27 -46.18 -2.75
N LEU A 4 -42.28 -45.40 -3.14
CA LEU A 4 -42.08 -44.00 -3.55
C LEU A 4 -41.74 -43.09 -2.37
N ILE A 5 -42.20 -43.43 -1.16
CA ILE A 5 -41.93 -42.67 0.05
C ILE A 5 -40.47 -42.88 0.48
N GLU A 6 -39.96 -44.11 0.45
CA GLU A 6 -38.55 -44.39 0.79
C GLU A 6 -37.55 -43.67 -0.13
N ILE A 7 -37.85 -43.60 -1.43
CA ILE A 7 -36.99 -42.90 -2.40
C ILE A 7 -37.00 -41.38 -2.17
N LEU A 8 -38.13 -40.80 -1.74
CA LEU A 8 -38.28 -39.35 -1.51
C LEU A 8 -37.70 -38.87 -0.17
N VAL A 9 -37.55 -39.76 0.82
CA VAL A 9 -37.03 -39.40 2.14
C VAL A 9 -35.61 -38.84 2.04
N TRP A 10 -34.72 -39.44 1.22
CA TRP A 10 -33.33 -39.00 1.11
C TRP A 10 -33.18 -37.58 0.48
N PRO A 11 -33.79 -37.29 -0.68
CA PRO A 11 -33.77 -35.95 -1.27
C PRO A 11 -34.36 -34.88 -0.36
N VAL A 12 -35.50 -35.17 0.29
CA VAL A 12 -36.15 -34.24 1.23
C VAL A 12 -35.27 -33.99 2.44
N THR A 13 -34.63 -35.03 2.98
CA THR A 13 -33.69 -34.90 4.11
C THR A 13 -32.49 -34.03 3.73
N VAL A 14 -31.90 -34.22 2.55
CA VAL A 14 -30.79 -33.37 2.06
C VAL A 14 -31.21 -31.92 1.94
N ILE A 15 -32.38 -31.66 1.34
CA ILE A 15 -32.92 -30.30 1.20
C ILE A 15 -33.13 -29.66 2.58
N ILE A 16 -33.73 -30.39 3.53
CA ILE A 16 -33.93 -29.89 4.90
C ILE A 16 -32.59 -29.58 5.57
N VAL A 17 -31.60 -30.47 5.47
CA VAL A 17 -30.26 -30.26 6.02
C VAL A 17 -29.59 -29.03 5.41
N VAL A 18 -29.63 -28.86 4.08
CA VAL A 18 -29.07 -27.68 3.40
C VAL A 18 -29.80 -26.39 3.83
N VAL A 19 -31.13 -26.44 3.97
CA VAL A 19 -31.94 -25.29 4.40
C VAL A 19 -31.67 -24.90 5.86
N ILE A 20 -31.39 -25.87 6.73
CA ILE A 20 -30.99 -25.63 8.13
C ILE A 20 -29.56 -25.09 8.19
N LEU A 21 -28.63 -25.66 7.40
CA LEU A 21 -27.19 -25.32 7.46
C LEU A 21 -26.79 -24.03 6.71
N ARG A 22 -27.56 -23.57 5.73
CA ARG A 22 -27.25 -22.33 5.00
C ARG A 22 -27.14 -21.09 5.91
N GLN A 23 -27.94 -21.03 6.97
CA GLN A 23 -27.93 -19.92 7.92
C GLN A 23 -26.68 -19.91 8.82
N PRO A 24 -26.30 -21.01 9.52
CA PRO A 24 -25.07 -21.03 10.33
C PRO A 24 -23.80 -20.88 9.49
N LEU A 25 -23.73 -21.45 8.28
CA LEU A 25 -22.57 -21.28 7.39
C LEU A 25 -22.38 -19.82 6.96
N GLY A 26 -23.46 -19.10 6.63
CA GLY A 26 -23.38 -17.67 6.30
C GLY A 26 -22.84 -16.82 7.46
N LYS A 27 -23.23 -17.13 8.70
CA LYS A 27 -22.71 -16.44 9.90
C LYS A 27 -21.21 -16.67 10.09
N LEU A 28 -20.73 -17.89 9.88
CA LEU A 28 -19.30 -18.20 9.98
C LEU A 28 -18.46 -17.44 8.93
N VAL A 29 -18.95 -17.36 7.69
CA VAL A 29 -18.31 -16.59 6.61
C VAL A 29 -18.22 -15.09 6.94
N GLN A 30 -19.23 -14.53 7.60
CA GLN A 30 -19.19 -13.13 8.03
C GLN A 30 -18.18 -12.90 9.17
N THR A 31 -18.08 -13.84 10.11
CA THR A 31 -17.10 -13.75 11.21
C THR A 31 -15.67 -13.84 10.71
N THR A 32 -15.36 -14.74 9.77
CA THR A 32 -14.01 -14.84 9.18
C THR A 32 -13.63 -13.59 8.41
N LYS A 33 -14.57 -12.96 7.68
CA LYS A 33 -14.34 -11.66 7.02
C LYS A 33 -14.01 -10.56 8.03
N LYS A 34 -14.79 -10.44 9.12
CA LYS A 34 -14.54 -9.45 10.18
C LYS A 34 -13.17 -9.65 10.85
N LEU A 35 -12.79 -10.89 11.11
CA LEU A 35 -11.46 -11.21 11.63
C LEU A 35 -10.36 -10.83 10.64
N LYS A 36 -10.52 -11.17 9.35
CA LYS A 36 -9.58 -10.76 8.28
C LYS A 36 -9.44 -9.25 8.18
N TYR A 37 -10.52 -8.49 8.26
CA TYR A 37 -10.47 -7.03 8.23
C TYR A 37 -9.78 -6.43 9.45
N LYS A 38 -10.02 -7.00 10.63
CA LYS A 38 -9.32 -6.60 11.85
C LYS A 38 -7.82 -6.90 11.77
N ASP A 39 -7.46 -8.06 11.20
CA ASP A 39 -6.07 -8.44 10.96
C ASP A 39 -5.39 -7.48 9.98
N LEU A 40 -6.08 -7.09 8.90
CA LEU A 40 -5.59 -6.07 7.96
C LEU A 40 -5.36 -4.72 8.65
N GLU A 41 -6.30 -4.26 9.48
CA GLU A 41 -6.17 -3.00 10.22
C GLU A 41 -4.96 -3.01 11.17
N VAL A 42 -4.77 -4.10 11.92
CA VAL A 42 -3.63 -4.28 12.82
C VAL A 42 -2.33 -4.33 12.01
N SER A 43 -2.28 -5.12 10.93
CA SER A 43 -1.09 -5.23 10.10
C SER A 43 -0.70 -3.91 9.42
N PHE A 44 -1.68 -3.09 9.05
CA PHE A 44 -1.45 -1.74 8.53
C PHE A 44 -0.82 -0.87 9.62
N ARG A 45 -1.43 -0.85 10.82
CA ARG A 45 -0.94 -0.05 11.95
C ARG A 45 0.49 -0.42 12.32
N GLU A 46 0.81 -1.70 12.40
CA GLU A 46 2.17 -2.16 12.69
C GLU A 46 3.14 -1.76 11.58
N SER A 47 2.75 -1.93 10.32
CA SER A 47 3.59 -1.58 9.17
C SER A 47 3.88 -0.09 9.13
N ILE A 48 2.86 0.77 9.29
CA ILE A 48 3.04 2.22 9.22
C ILE A 48 3.85 2.76 10.41
N GLN A 49 3.62 2.23 11.63
CA GLN A 49 4.39 2.61 12.82
C GLN A 49 5.86 2.23 12.69
N LYS A 50 6.15 1.04 12.14
CA LYS A 50 7.51 0.60 11.86
C LYS A 50 8.20 1.55 10.86
N ILE A 51 7.54 1.87 9.75
CA ILE A 51 8.10 2.78 8.73
C ILE A 51 8.32 4.17 9.33
N GLN A 52 7.39 4.65 10.16
CA GLN A 52 7.51 5.95 10.83
C GLN A 52 8.71 5.99 11.79
N ALA A 53 8.92 4.94 12.58
CA ALA A 53 10.07 4.84 13.48
C ALA A 53 11.39 4.87 12.69
N GLU A 54 11.48 4.09 11.62
CA GLU A 54 12.66 4.04 10.76
C GLU A 54 12.92 5.40 10.08
N ALA A 55 11.85 6.05 9.57
CA ALA A 55 11.94 7.38 8.99
C ALA A 55 12.47 8.42 9.98
N GLN A 56 12.08 8.32 11.25
CA GLN A 56 12.59 9.20 12.30
C GLN A 56 14.07 8.93 12.59
N GLU A 57 14.50 7.67 12.63
CA GLU A 57 15.91 7.29 12.86
C GLU A 57 16.86 7.77 11.77
N VAL A 58 16.41 7.81 10.51
CA VAL A 58 17.21 8.30 9.38
C VAL A 58 17.05 9.79 9.13
N SER A 59 16.31 10.50 9.97
CA SER A 59 16.02 11.94 9.81
C SER A 59 15.38 12.28 8.46
N LEU A 60 14.47 11.43 7.97
CA LEU A 60 13.52 11.81 6.94
C LEU A 60 12.63 12.91 7.53
N SER A 61 13.02 14.15 7.27
CA SER A 61 12.46 15.32 7.92
C SER A 61 10.98 15.44 7.58
N ALA A 62 10.15 15.60 8.61
CA ALA A 62 8.80 16.07 8.40
C ALA A 62 8.90 17.41 7.68
N PRO A 63 8.03 17.69 6.68
CA PRO A 63 8.03 18.99 6.06
C PRO A 63 7.81 20.06 7.15
N PRO A 64 8.51 21.21 7.10
CA PRO A 64 8.31 22.28 8.07
C PRO A 64 6.83 22.64 8.17
N PRO A 65 6.29 22.92 9.38
CA PRO A 65 4.86 23.20 9.55
C PRO A 65 4.41 24.45 8.78
N GLU A 66 5.33 25.35 8.48
CA GLU A 66 5.09 26.57 7.69
C GLU A 66 5.26 26.36 6.17
N ARG A 67 5.70 25.17 5.74
CA ARG A 67 5.87 24.87 4.32
C ARG A 67 4.49 24.85 3.66
N LYS A 68 4.35 25.65 2.60
CA LYS A 68 3.19 25.57 1.73
C LYS A 68 3.17 24.20 1.07
N LEU A 69 2.06 23.50 1.21
CA LEU A 69 1.83 22.26 0.46
C LEU A 69 1.90 22.57 -1.03
N GLU A 70 2.56 21.69 -1.76
CA GLU A 70 2.55 21.75 -3.22
C GLU A 70 1.16 21.37 -3.74
N SER A 71 0.79 21.84 -4.93
CA SER A 71 -0.52 21.51 -5.53
C SER A 71 -0.75 20.00 -5.55
N ILE A 72 0.28 19.23 -5.90
CA ILE A 72 0.19 17.78 -5.98
C ILE A 72 -0.10 17.13 -4.61
N GLU A 73 0.36 17.73 -3.51
CA GLU A 73 0.11 17.21 -2.16
C GLU A 73 -1.31 17.54 -1.72
N ILE A 74 -1.79 18.75 -2.03
CA ILE A 74 -3.19 19.14 -1.79
C ILE A 74 -4.12 18.18 -2.52
N ASP A 75 -3.87 17.94 -3.82
CA ASP A 75 -4.64 17.01 -4.64
C ASP A 75 -4.64 15.58 -4.06
N LEU A 76 -3.50 15.12 -3.52
CA LEU A 76 -3.41 13.81 -2.87
C LEU A 76 -4.25 13.75 -1.58
N TYR A 77 -4.21 14.79 -0.75
CA TYR A 77 -5.01 14.85 0.48
C TYR A 77 -6.51 14.93 0.18
N GLU A 78 -6.91 15.68 -0.84
CA GLU A 78 -8.31 15.71 -1.30
C GLU A 78 -8.74 14.34 -1.86
N LEU A 79 -7.87 13.71 -2.66
CA LEU A 79 -8.11 12.36 -3.17
C LEU A 79 -8.24 11.35 -2.04
N ALA A 80 -7.54 11.51 -0.91
CA ALA A 80 -7.66 10.61 0.23
C ALA A 80 -9.06 10.65 0.87
N SER A 81 -9.74 11.80 0.84
CA SER A 81 -11.11 11.94 1.31
C SER A 81 -12.14 11.32 0.34
N ILE A 82 -11.81 11.23 -0.96
CA ILE A 82 -12.69 10.65 -2.00
C ILE A 82 -12.45 9.14 -2.15
N SER A 83 -11.19 8.74 -2.26
CA SER A 83 -10.73 7.37 -2.48
C SER A 83 -9.36 7.14 -1.81
N PRO A 84 -9.34 6.67 -0.56
CA PRO A 84 -8.12 6.38 0.21
C PRO A 84 -7.13 5.49 -0.54
N THR A 85 -7.63 4.43 -1.18
CA THR A 85 -6.79 3.50 -1.97
C THR A 85 -6.19 4.17 -3.20
N ALA A 86 -6.95 5.03 -3.90
CA ALA A 86 -6.42 5.74 -5.06
C ALA A 86 -5.35 6.76 -4.64
N ALA A 87 -5.56 7.46 -3.53
CA ALA A 87 -4.57 8.40 -2.98
C ALA A 87 -3.24 7.70 -2.65
N VAL A 88 -3.28 6.52 -2.03
CA VAL A 88 -2.09 5.70 -1.74
C VAL A 88 -1.36 5.31 -3.04
N VAL A 89 -2.11 4.89 -4.07
CA VAL A 89 -1.53 4.52 -5.37
C VAL A 89 -0.86 5.71 -6.03
N GLU A 90 -1.51 6.88 -6.01
CA GLU A 90 -0.98 8.09 -6.63
C GLU A 90 0.23 8.65 -5.86
N ALA A 91 0.19 8.61 -4.53
CA ALA A 91 1.32 8.95 -3.68
C ALA A 91 2.54 8.06 -4.00
N TRP A 92 2.34 6.74 -4.16
CA TRP A 92 3.43 5.84 -4.56
C TRP A 92 4.02 6.17 -5.94
N LYS A 93 3.19 6.50 -6.94
CA LYS A 93 3.68 6.93 -8.25
C LYS A 93 4.55 8.18 -8.17
N SER A 94 4.24 9.11 -7.25
CA SER A 94 5.06 10.31 -7.05
C SER A 94 6.47 9.96 -6.54
N ILE A 95 6.58 8.97 -5.65
CA ILE A 95 7.88 8.43 -5.18
C ILE A 95 8.62 7.75 -6.34
N GLU A 96 7.94 6.91 -7.13
CA GLU A 96 8.57 6.26 -8.29
C GLU A 96 9.08 7.28 -9.30
N THR A 97 8.35 8.37 -9.51
CA THR A 97 8.77 9.46 -10.39
C THR A 97 10.01 10.15 -9.86
N ALA A 98 10.03 10.53 -8.57
CA ALA A 98 11.20 11.12 -7.92
C ALA A 98 12.43 10.19 -7.97
N ALA A 99 12.24 8.90 -7.72
CA ALA A 99 13.32 7.90 -7.81
C ALA A 99 13.88 7.79 -9.24
N LYS A 100 13.02 7.79 -10.27
CA LYS A 100 13.46 7.79 -11.67
C LYS A 100 14.22 9.07 -12.02
N THR A 101 13.78 10.22 -11.52
CA THR A 101 14.48 11.50 -11.68
C THR A 101 15.87 11.45 -11.06
N LEU A 102 16.00 10.96 -9.82
CA LEU A 102 17.29 10.79 -9.14
C LEU A 102 18.23 9.87 -9.93
N ILE A 103 17.74 8.71 -10.37
CA ILE A 103 18.51 7.75 -11.18
C ILE A 103 19.01 8.43 -12.48
N HIS A 104 18.14 9.17 -13.16
CA HIS A 104 18.49 9.89 -14.37
C HIS A 104 19.50 11.03 -14.11
N ALA A 105 19.29 11.82 -13.06
CA ALA A 105 20.18 12.91 -12.65
C ALA A 105 21.59 12.40 -12.32
N LYS A 106 21.69 11.18 -11.76
CA LYS A 106 22.97 10.50 -11.47
C LYS A 106 23.58 9.82 -12.70
N GLY A 107 23.05 10.05 -13.90
CA GLY A 107 23.61 9.59 -15.18
C GLY A 107 23.19 8.17 -15.59
N HIS A 108 22.28 7.53 -14.86
CA HIS A 108 21.81 6.18 -15.20
C HIS A 108 20.55 6.25 -16.08
N ARG A 109 20.63 5.67 -17.28
CA ARG A 109 19.48 5.52 -18.18
C ARG A 109 18.98 4.09 -18.15
N LEU A 110 17.81 3.89 -17.57
CA LEU A 110 17.17 2.59 -17.46
C LEU A 110 16.04 2.45 -18.49
N ASN A 111 15.86 1.24 -19.02
CA ASN A 111 14.66 0.89 -19.75
C ASN A 111 13.62 0.34 -18.76
N TYR A 112 12.52 1.08 -18.57
CA TYR A 112 11.44 0.69 -17.67
C TYR A 112 10.39 -0.22 -18.32
N ASP A 113 10.53 -0.57 -19.60
CA ASP A 113 9.70 -1.55 -20.30
C ASP A 113 10.10 -2.99 -19.90
N VAL A 114 9.87 -3.30 -18.63
CA VAL A 114 10.16 -4.59 -18.01
C VAL A 114 8.97 -5.04 -17.17
N PRO A 115 8.79 -6.35 -16.91
CA PRO A 115 7.65 -6.84 -16.14
C PRO A 115 7.55 -6.28 -14.72
N THR A 116 8.68 -5.90 -14.11
CA THR A 116 8.75 -5.39 -12.73
C THR A 116 9.58 -4.11 -12.64
N PRO A 117 9.07 -2.96 -13.10
CA PRO A 117 9.82 -1.70 -13.11
C PRO A 117 10.24 -1.24 -11.72
N TYR A 118 9.39 -1.47 -10.71
CA TYR A 118 9.69 -1.14 -9.31
C TYR A 118 10.93 -1.87 -8.77
N LYS A 119 11.16 -3.12 -9.21
CA LYS A 119 12.31 -3.91 -8.78
C LYS A 119 13.58 -3.37 -9.41
N LEU A 120 13.52 -3.04 -10.69
CA LEU A 120 14.62 -2.39 -11.40
C LEU A 120 15.01 -1.05 -10.73
N ILE A 121 14.03 -0.24 -10.33
CA ILE A 121 14.28 1.02 -9.60
C ILE A 121 14.98 0.72 -8.28
N GLN A 122 14.42 -0.19 -7.47
CA GLN A 122 14.98 -0.55 -6.16
C GLN A 122 16.42 -1.10 -6.28
N ASP A 123 16.64 -2.06 -7.17
CA ASP A 123 17.95 -2.68 -7.40
C ASP A 123 18.96 -1.62 -7.87
N THR A 124 18.54 -0.65 -8.68
CA THR A 124 19.43 0.44 -9.13
C THR A 124 19.79 1.40 -8.00
N LEU A 125 18.80 1.82 -7.19
CA LEU A 125 19.03 2.70 -6.05
C LEU A 125 20.05 2.10 -5.07
N ASP A 126 19.95 0.79 -4.83
CA ASP A 126 20.82 0.03 -3.94
C ASP A 126 22.22 -0.20 -4.55
N GLN A 127 22.29 -0.78 -5.75
CA GLN A 127 23.58 -1.13 -6.40
C GLN A 127 24.45 0.07 -6.72
N GLN A 128 23.84 1.22 -7.05
CA GLN A 128 24.57 2.45 -7.34
C GLN A 128 24.77 3.32 -6.08
N ASN A 129 24.36 2.82 -4.91
CA ASN A 129 24.47 3.51 -3.62
C ASN A 129 23.90 4.94 -3.68
N LEU A 130 22.76 5.11 -4.38
CA LEU A 130 22.08 6.41 -4.55
C LEU A 130 21.32 6.80 -3.28
N MET A 131 21.01 5.81 -2.45
CA MET A 131 20.39 5.93 -1.13
C MET A 131 21.12 4.97 -0.18
N ASP A 132 21.19 5.30 1.10
CA ASP A 132 21.71 4.35 2.07
C ASP A 132 20.73 3.18 2.29
N GLU A 133 21.23 2.10 2.89
CA GLU A 133 20.46 0.88 3.14
C GLU A 133 19.16 1.14 3.90
N ARG A 134 19.16 2.09 4.84
CA ARG A 134 18.00 2.40 5.68
C ARG A 134 16.92 3.13 4.89
N HIS A 135 17.29 4.06 4.01
CA HIS A 135 16.35 4.72 3.11
C HIS A 135 15.80 3.75 2.05
N CYS A 136 16.65 2.86 1.50
CA CYS A 136 16.22 1.77 0.61
C CYS A 136 15.21 0.84 1.29
N LYS A 137 15.41 0.54 2.57
CA LYS A 137 14.48 -0.26 3.36
C LYS A 137 13.12 0.43 3.52
N ILE A 138 13.09 1.73 3.81
CA ILE A 138 11.84 2.52 3.89
C ILE A 138 11.09 2.52 2.56
N PHE A 139 11.80 2.71 1.44
CA PHE A 139 11.23 2.62 0.10
C PHE A 139 10.55 1.26 -0.13
N ASN A 140 11.23 0.16 0.20
CA ASN A 140 10.67 -1.18 0.07
C ASN A 140 9.49 -1.42 1.00
N ASP A 141 9.55 -0.98 2.26
CA ASP A 141 8.49 -1.21 3.24
C ASP A 141 7.21 -0.42 2.85
N LEU A 142 7.34 0.81 2.32
CA LEU A 142 6.21 1.57 1.73
C LEU A 142 5.62 0.86 0.51
N ARG A 143 6.45 0.34 -0.40
CA ARG A 143 6.00 -0.45 -1.56
C ARG A 143 5.18 -1.66 -1.13
N GLN A 144 5.67 -2.39 -0.12
CA GLN A 144 4.98 -3.56 0.42
C GLN A 144 3.64 -3.16 1.05
N LEU A 145 3.60 -2.05 1.79
CA LEU A 145 2.37 -1.53 2.38
C LEU A 145 1.34 -1.12 1.31
N ARG A 146 1.76 -0.42 0.25
CA ARG A 146 0.91 -0.12 -0.90
C ARG A 146 0.34 -1.38 -1.55
N ASN A 147 1.16 -2.41 -1.73
CA ASN A 147 0.69 -3.67 -2.30
C ASN A 147 -0.36 -4.35 -1.40
N LYS A 148 -0.15 -4.37 -0.08
CA LYS A 148 -1.16 -4.85 0.87
C LYS A 148 -2.47 -4.07 0.74
N ILE A 149 -2.40 -2.75 0.62
CA ILE A 149 -3.57 -1.86 0.50
C ILE A 149 -4.34 -2.15 -0.79
N VAL A 150 -3.65 -2.21 -1.93
CA VAL A 150 -4.28 -2.42 -3.24
C VAL A 150 -4.89 -3.82 -3.39
N HIS A 151 -4.26 -4.84 -2.78
CA HIS A 151 -4.73 -6.21 -2.85
C HIS A 151 -5.69 -6.60 -1.70
N ALA A 152 -6.09 -5.67 -0.84
CA ALA A 152 -7.02 -5.90 0.26
C ALA A 152 -8.48 -5.97 -0.23
N GLU A 153 -8.82 -7.04 -0.95
CA GLU A 153 -10.17 -7.22 -1.50
C GLU A 153 -11.26 -7.18 -0.41
N GLY A 154 -12.22 -6.29 -0.62
CA GLY A 154 -13.38 -6.12 0.26
C GLY A 154 -13.09 -5.40 1.58
N TYR A 155 -11.90 -4.84 1.78
CA TYR A 155 -11.58 -3.93 2.87
C TYR A 155 -11.38 -2.52 2.32
N THR A 156 -12.04 -1.54 2.94
CA THR A 156 -11.90 -0.13 2.59
C THR A 156 -11.04 0.54 3.65
N PHE A 157 -9.87 1.04 3.25
CA PHE A 157 -9.03 1.84 4.13
C PHE A 157 -9.70 3.18 4.45
N THR A 158 -9.44 3.70 5.64
CA THR A 158 -9.96 5.00 6.07
C THR A 158 -9.14 6.14 5.47
N GLU A 159 -9.74 7.32 5.43
CA GLU A 159 -9.04 8.55 5.07
C GLU A 159 -7.80 8.78 5.96
N ASP A 160 -7.92 8.53 7.27
CA ASP A 160 -6.82 8.68 8.22
C ASP A 160 -5.65 7.72 7.92
N GLN A 161 -5.94 6.46 7.59
CA GLN A 161 -4.92 5.50 7.17
C GLN A 161 -4.21 5.97 5.89
N ALA A 162 -4.96 6.48 4.90
CA ALA A 162 -4.36 7.05 3.70
C ALA A 162 -3.48 8.26 4.03
N LYS A 163 -3.95 9.19 4.88
CA LYS A 163 -3.18 10.36 5.31
C LYS A 163 -1.85 9.99 5.98
N GLN A 164 -1.83 8.97 6.84
CA GLN A 164 -0.60 8.47 7.45
C GLN A 164 0.39 7.94 6.40
N TYR A 165 -0.11 7.21 5.40
CA TYR A 165 0.72 6.74 4.29
C TYR A 165 1.23 7.88 3.40
N LEU A 166 0.37 8.87 3.12
CA LEU A 166 0.70 10.06 2.33
C LEU A 166 1.82 10.87 2.97
N ASP A 167 1.77 11.09 4.29
CA ASP A 167 2.81 11.82 5.02
C ASP A 167 4.19 11.18 4.83
N LEU A 168 4.32 9.87 5.04
CA LEU A 168 5.59 9.16 4.84
C LEU A 168 6.03 9.15 3.36
N SER A 169 5.06 9.06 2.44
CA SER A 169 5.32 9.10 1.01
C SER A 169 5.89 10.45 0.56
N ILE A 170 5.31 11.55 1.06
CA ILE A 170 5.76 12.91 0.77
C ILE A 170 7.17 13.13 1.32
N ARG A 171 7.46 12.67 2.55
CA ARG A 171 8.80 12.77 3.14
C ARG A 171 9.85 12.05 2.31
N LEU A 172 9.57 10.80 1.90
CA LEU A 172 10.50 10.03 1.07
C LEU A 172 10.68 10.67 -0.32
N ARG A 173 9.59 11.15 -0.92
CA ARG A 173 9.64 11.85 -2.21
C ARG A 173 10.50 13.11 -2.13
N ASN A 174 10.31 13.92 -1.10
CA ASN A 174 11.08 15.15 -0.92
C ASN A 174 12.57 14.83 -0.71
N TYR A 175 12.90 13.81 0.09
CA TYR A 175 14.27 13.33 0.22
C TYR A 175 14.90 12.90 -1.13
N LEU A 176 14.15 12.18 -1.97
CA LEU A 176 14.62 11.80 -3.31
C LEU A 176 14.87 13.02 -4.21
N ASN A 177 14.00 14.03 -4.15
CA ASN A 177 14.16 15.28 -4.89
C ASN A 177 15.37 16.08 -4.38
N ASP A 178 15.55 16.19 -3.05
CA ASP A 178 16.72 16.87 -2.47
C ASP A 178 18.02 16.19 -2.95
N LEU A 179 18.04 14.86 -3.05
CA LEU A 179 19.19 14.14 -3.59
C LEU A 179 19.44 14.38 -5.08
N SER A 180 18.39 14.63 -5.89
CA SER A 180 18.55 14.98 -7.30
C SER A 180 19.05 16.40 -7.49
N ASP A 181 18.52 17.35 -6.72
CA ASP A 181 18.82 18.79 -6.87
C ASP A 181 20.26 19.11 -6.42
N ASN A 182 20.77 18.37 -5.43
CA ASN A 182 22.18 18.45 -5.02
C ASN A 182 23.18 18.01 -6.12
N VAL A 183 22.72 17.29 -7.16
CA VAL A 183 23.56 16.93 -8.31
C VAL A 183 23.72 18.11 -9.26
N GLU A 184 22.63 18.84 -9.52
CA GLU A 184 22.63 19.96 -10.48
C GLU A 184 23.43 21.18 -10.00
N THR A 185 23.69 21.29 -8.69
CA THR A 185 24.43 22.40 -8.08
C THR A 185 25.94 22.17 -7.97
N SER A 186 26.44 20.99 -8.37
CA SER A 186 27.86 20.63 -8.28
C SER A 186 28.61 20.64 -9.62
N ASP A 187 27.93 20.97 -10.72
CA ASP A 187 28.50 21.20 -12.07
C ASP A 187 28.64 22.72 -12.36
#